data_AF-J9FLP3-F1
#
_entry.id   AF-J9FLP3-F1
#
_cell.length_a   1.000
_cell.length_b   1.000
_cell.length_c   1.000
_cell.angle_alpha   90.00
_cell.angle_beta   90.00
_cell.angle_gamma   90.00
#
_symmetry.space_group_name_H-M   'P 1'
#
loop_
_entity.id
_entity.type
_entity.pdbx_description
1 polymer ?
#
loop_
_entity_poly.entity_id
_entity_poly.type
_entity_poly.pdbx_seq_one_letter_code
_entity_poly.pdbx_strand_id
1 'polypeptide(L)'
;NIASSEAHNRRTAEYMRNIGESRIYVVPELSTDNEQWINPSFGTPELRTHYDNIKRMVKEKTGRAMQEKERERKGKNGKIIKVAGCSPIREGVLLIRPDTTLADVRRFGEECQKRWGITPLQIFLHKDEGHWLNSQPEAEDKESFQVGNRWFKPNYHAHVVFDWMNHETGKSRKLNDEDMATMQTLASDILLMERGQTKAVTGKEHLERNDFIIEKQKAELQRIEETKRHKEQQVSL
;
A
#
# COMPACT_ATOMS: atom_id res chain seq x y z
N ASN A 1 1.66 -8.43 -7.82
CA ASN A 1 1.29 -9.86 -7.99
C ASN A 1 -0.05 -10.05 -7.31
N ILE A 2 -1.11 -10.40 -8.04
CA ILE A 2 -2.49 -10.50 -7.50
C ILE A 2 -2.56 -11.54 -6.37
N ALA A 3 -2.03 -12.75 -6.59
CA ALA A 3 -2.17 -13.85 -5.63
C ALA A 3 -1.56 -13.53 -4.26
N SER A 4 -0.37 -12.93 -4.25
CA SER A 4 0.31 -12.56 -3.00
C SER A 4 -0.40 -11.44 -2.25
N SER A 5 -0.95 -10.44 -2.97
CA SER A 5 -1.69 -9.32 -2.37
C SER A 5 -3.03 -9.80 -1.81
N GLU A 6 -3.78 -10.62 -2.54
CA GLU A 6 -5.05 -11.18 -2.02
C GLU A 6 -4.83 -12.07 -0.79
N ALA A 7 -3.80 -12.93 -0.82
CA ALA A 7 -3.48 -13.79 0.31
C ALA A 7 -3.13 -12.99 1.58
N HIS A 8 -2.34 -11.93 1.41
CA HIS A 8 -2.01 -10.96 2.46
C HIS A 8 -3.27 -10.28 3.00
N ASN A 9 -4.04 -9.64 2.12
CA ASN A 9 -5.17 -8.81 2.50
C ASN A 9 -6.30 -9.59 3.19
N ARG A 10 -6.52 -10.84 2.76
CA ARG A 10 -7.54 -11.72 3.34
C ARG A 10 -7.05 -12.50 4.56
N ARG A 11 -5.79 -12.33 4.96
CA ARG A 11 -5.15 -13.12 6.03
C ARG A 11 -5.39 -14.62 5.85
N THR A 12 -5.17 -15.13 4.64
CA THR A 12 -5.51 -16.54 4.36
C THR A 12 -4.75 -17.46 5.31
N ALA A 13 -5.35 -18.60 5.67
CA ALA A 13 -4.71 -19.53 6.61
C ALA A 13 -3.33 -19.99 6.13
N GLU A 14 -3.15 -20.17 4.82
CA GLU A 14 -1.85 -20.48 4.22
C GLU A 14 -0.86 -19.33 4.38
N TYR A 15 -1.29 -18.09 4.11
CA TYR A 15 -0.47 -16.90 4.31
C TYR A 15 -0.01 -16.77 5.76
N MET A 16 -0.93 -16.89 6.72
CA MET A 16 -0.64 -16.81 8.15
C MET A 16 0.31 -17.91 8.62
N ARG A 17 0.24 -19.11 8.04
CA ARG A 17 1.23 -20.18 8.31
C ARG A 17 2.61 -19.87 7.72
N ASN A 18 2.66 -19.26 6.54
CA ASN A 18 3.89 -19.07 5.77
C ASN A 18 4.70 -17.82 6.16
N ILE A 19 4.11 -16.85 6.87
CA ILE A 19 4.87 -15.67 7.32
C ILE A 19 5.94 -16.03 8.36
N GLY A 20 5.87 -17.20 9.01
CA GLY A 20 6.92 -17.73 9.90
C GLY A 20 7.14 -16.91 11.18
N GLU A 21 7.71 -17.54 12.21
CA GLU A 21 7.88 -16.89 13.53
C GLU A 21 8.88 -15.72 13.53
N SER A 22 9.81 -15.67 12.56
CA SER A 22 10.81 -14.62 12.44
C SER A 22 10.34 -13.35 11.72
N ARG A 23 9.11 -13.35 11.17
CA ARG A 23 8.53 -12.21 10.44
C ARG A 23 7.20 -11.73 11.02
N ILE A 24 6.94 -11.93 12.31
CA ILE A 24 5.64 -11.59 12.90
C ILE A 24 5.52 -10.07 13.09
N TYR A 25 5.23 -9.35 12.02
CA TYR A 25 4.72 -7.98 12.07
C TYR A 25 3.19 -7.95 12.23
N VAL A 26 2.53 -9.11 12.11
CA VAL A 26 1.08 -9.29 12.30
C VAL A 26 0.81 -9.89 13.68
N VAL A 27 -0.07 -9.28 14.47
CA VAL A 27 -0.52 -9.80 15.77
C VAL A 27 -1.88 -10.48 15.59
N PRO A 28 -1.98 -11.83 15.57
CA PRO A 28 -3.22 -12.53 15.21
C PRO A 28 -4.42 -12.18 16.09
N GLU A 29 -4.18 -11.87 17.37
CA GLU A 29 -5.20 -11.45 18.33
C GLU A 29 -5.90 -10.15 17.91
N LEU A 30 -5.17 -9.27 17.20
CA LEU A 30 -5.68 -7.98 16.71
C LEU A 30 -6.37 -8.09 15.35
N SER A 31 -6.24 -9.22 14.63
CA SER A 31 -6.87 -9.39 13.30
C SER A 31 -8.40 -9.36 13.36
N THR A 32 -8.99 -9.48 14.55
CA THR A 32 -10.44 -9.32 14.77
C THR A 32 -10.92 -7.88 14.56
N ASP A 33 -10.02 -6.89 14.68
CA ASP A 33 -10.30 -5.48 14.43
C ASP A 33 -10.12 -5.10 12.95
N ASN A 34 -9.62 -6.01 12.11
CA ASN A 34 -9.51 -5.75 10.68
C ASN A 34 -10.90 -5.64 10.04
N GLU A 35 -11.03 -4.70 9.11
CA GLU A 35 -12.28 -4.48 8.38
C GLU A 35 -12.06 -4.71 6.89
N GLN A 36 -13.08 -5.18 6.18
CA GLN A 36 -13.01 -5.35 4.73
C GLN A 36 -14.32 -4.94 4.04
N TRP A 37 -14.18 -4.42 2.83
CA TRP A 37 -15.28 -4.18 1.92
C TRP A 37 -14.94 -4.73 0.54
N ILE A 38 -15.89 -5.45 -0.05
CA ILE A 38 -15.80 -5.92 -1.43
C ILE A 38 -16.93 -5.25 -2.20
N ASN A 39 -16.62 -4.68 -3.36
CA ASN A 39 -17.62 -4.03 -4.20
C ASN A 39 -18.65 -5.07 -4.69
N PRO A 40 -19.94 -4.96 -4.32
CA PRO A 40 -20.94 -5.95 -4.73
C PRO A 40 -21.21 -5.95 -6.23
N SER A 41 -20.92 -4.84 -6.93
CA SER A 41 -21.10 -4.71 -8.38
C SER A 41 -20.08 -5.53 -9.18
N PHE A 42 -19.08 -6.10 -8.51
CA PHE A 42 -17.96 -6.83 -9.11
C PHE A 42 -18.35 -8.25 -9.57
N GLY A 43 -19.45 -8.80 -9.05
CA GLY A 43 -19.95 -10.14 -9.36
C GLY A 43 -19.11 -11.30 -8.79
N THR A 44 -17.78 -11.18 -8.76
CA THR A 44 -16.81 -12.18 -8.29
C THR A 44 -15.77 -11.50 -7.41
N PRO A 45 -15.57 -11.88 -6.13
CA PRO A 45 -14.56 -11.27 -5.28
C PRO A 45 -13.12 -11.63 -5.67
N GLU A 46 -12.90 -12.49 -6.66
CA GLU A 46 -11.59 -12.92 -7.12
C GLU A 46 -10.98 -11.97 -8.14
N LEU A 47 -9.88 -11.29 -7.78
CA LEU A 47 -9.22 -10.33 -8.68
C LEU A 47 -8.69 -10.98 -9.96
N ARG A 48 -8.35 -12.28 -9.93
CA ARG A 48 -7.90 -12.99 -11.12
C ARG A 48 -9.00 -13.09 -12.17
N THR A 49 -10.21 -13.45 -11.76
CA THR A 49 -11.38 -13.53 -12.64
C THR A 49 -11.66 -12.16 -13.27
N HIS A 50 -11.58 -11.09 -12.48
CA HIS A 50 -11.74 -9.75 -12.99
C HIS A 50 -10.64 -9.32 -13.97
N TYR A 51 -9.39 -9.67 -13.68
CA TYR A 51 -8.27 -9.40 -14.58
C TYR A 51 -8.48 -10.05 -15.96
N ASP A 52 -8.96 -11.30 -15.98
CA ASP A 52 -9.28 -12.01 -17.22
C ASP A 52 -10.51 -11.42 -17.93
N ASN A 53 -11.50 -10.92 -17.19
CA ASN A 53 -12.62 -10.15 -17.74
C ASN A 53 -12.14 -8.84 -18.40
N ILE A 54 -11.21 -8.12 -17.77
CA ILE A 54 -10.59 -6.92 -18.34
C ILE A 54 -9.86 -7.26 -19.64
N LYS A 55 -9.11 -8.39 -19.70
CA LYS A 55 -8.43 -8.80 -20.95
C LYS A 55 -9.40 -8.95 -22.11
N ARG A 56 -10.53 -9.62 -21.86
CA ARG A 56 -11.60 -9.79 -22.85
C ARG A 56 -12.17 -8.43 -23.27
N MET A 57 -12.51 -7.58 -22.30
CA MET A 57 -13.04 -6.25 -22.54
C MET A 57 -12.07 -5.38 -23.37
N VAL A 58 -10.76 -5.39 -23.06
CA VAL A 58 -9.74 -4.67 -23.84
C VAL A 58 -9.70 -5.16 -25.28
N LYS A 59 -9.76 -6.48 -25.49
CA LYS A 59 -9.77 -7.08 -26.83
C LYS A 59 -11.00 -6.67 -27.62
N GLU A 60 -12.18 -6.68 -27.01
CA GLU A 60 -13.44 -6.29 -27.62
C GLU A 60 -13.46 -4.81 -27.99
N LYS A 61 -13.08 -3.92 -27.06
CA LYS A 61 -13.15 -2.46 -27.25
C LYS A 61 -12.05 -1.88 -28.14
N THR A 62 -10.87 -2.49 -28.14
CA THR A 62 -9.70 -1.95 -28.86
C THR A 62 -9.30 -2.76 -30.09
N GLY A 63 -9.87 -3.95 -30.27
CA GLY A 63 -9.45 -4.93 -31.28
C GLY A 63 -8.11 -5.62 -30.98
N ARG A 64 -7.41 -5.24 -29.90
CA ARG A 64 -6.06 -5.69 -29.56
C ARG A 64 -6.03 -6.44 -28.24
N ALA A 65 -5.19 -7.47 -28.15
CA ALA A 65 -4.95 -8.11 -26.87
C ALA A 65 -4.35 -7.11 -25.87
N MET A 66 -4.70 -7.24 -24.59
CA MET A 66 -4.13 -6.42 -23.53
C MET A 66 -2.61 -6.61 -23.48
N GLN A 67 -1.87 -5.52 -23.58
CA GLN A 67 -0.42 -5.56 -23.51
C GLN A 67 0.01 -5.58 -22.04
N GLU A 68 0.45 -6.71 -21.52
CA GLU A 68 0.77 -6.86 -20.09
C GLU A 68 2.21 -6.44 -19.75
N LYS A 69 3.12 -6.52 -20.72
CA LYS A 69 4.54 -6.21 -20.52
C LYS A 69 4.94 -4.91 -21.22
N GLU A 70 5.95 -4.23 -20.66
CA GLU A 70 6.63 -3.17 -21.38
C GLU A 70 7.26 -3.74 -22.66
N ARG A 71 7.22 -2.96 -23.74
CA ARG A 71 7.95 -3.28 -24.97
C ARG A 71 8.42 -2.02 -25.65
N GLU A 72 9.45 -2.19 -26.45
CA GLU A 72 9.97 -1.14 -27.32
C GLU A 72 9.40 -1.30 -28.74
N ARG A 73 9.14 -0.18 -29.41
CA ARG A 73 8.82 -0.15 -30.83
C ARG A 73 9.56 0.99 -31.53
N LYS A 74 9.98 0.76 -32.77
CA LYS A 74 10.62 1.79 -33.59
C LYS A 74 9.55 2.70 -34.23
N GLY A 75 9.63 4.00 -33.98
CA GLY A 75 8.78 5.01 -34.60
C GLY A 75 9.11 5.21 -36.08
N LYS A 76 8.22 5.90 -36.81
CA LYS A 76 8.40 6.23 -38.24
C LYS A 76 9.68 7.03 -38.52
N ASN A 77 10.15 7.79 -37.53
CA ASN A 77 11.39 8.57 -37.55
C ASN A 77 12.62 7.79 -37.05
N GLY A 78 12.51 6.47 -36.86
CA GLY A 78 13.59 5.62 -36.36
C GLY A 78 13.82 5.66 -34.84
N LYS A 79 13.14 6.56 -34.10
CA LYS A 79 13.27 6.67 -32.64
C LYS A 79 12.64 5.48 -31.92
N ILE A 80 13.32 4.92 -30.92
CA ILE A 80 12.75 3.88 -30.06
C ILE A 80 11.72 4.51 -29.12
N ILE A 81 10.52 3.95 -29.10
CA ILE A 81 9.41 4.34 -28.23
C ILE A 81 9.15 3.19 -27.26
N LYS A 82 9.32 3.44 -25.97
CA LYS A 82 8.88 2.53 -24.90
C LYS A 82 7.37 2.61 -24.74
N VAL A 83 6.72 1.46 -24.76
CA VAL A 83 5.28 1.31 -24.53
C VAL A 83 5.11 0.51 -23.25
N ALA A 84 4.69 1.19 -22.19
CA ALA A 84 4.43 0.57 -20.90
C ALA A 84 3.39 -0.56 -21.01
N GLY A 85 3.55 -1.57 -20.16
CA GLY A 85 2.52 -2.58 -19.94
C GLY A 85 1.27 -1.97 -19.29
N CYS A 86 0.14 -2.62 -19.51
CA CYS A 86 -1.12 -2.31 -18.85
C CYS A 86 -1.06 -2.82 -17.41
N SER A 87 -1.32 -1.93 -16.45
CA SER A 87 -1.54 -2.27 -15.04
C SER A 87 -2.99 -1.97 -14.71
N PRO A 88 -3.93 -2.87 -15.07
CA PRO A 88 -5.35 -2.58 -15.04
C PRO A 88 -5.96 -2.69 -13.63
N ILE A 89 -5.30 -3.40 -12.73
CA ILE A 89 -5.64 -3.46 -11.31
C ILE A 89 -4.45 -2.85 -10.57
N ARG A 90 -4.73 -1.88 -9.70
CA ARG A 90 -3.71 -1.21 -8.88
C ARG A 90 -4.14 -1.22 -7.42
N GLU A 91 -3.17 -1.26 -6.53
CA GLU A 91 -3.41 -1.24 -5.11
C GLU A 91 -2.76 0.02 -4.53
N GLY A 92 -3.56 0.84 -3.84
CA GLY A 92 -3.08 1.96 -3.04
C GLY A 92 -3.02 1.56 -1.57
N VAL A 93 -2.00 2.05 -0.87
CA VAL A 93 -1.87 1.89 0.58
C VAL A 93 -1.97 3.26 1.24
N LEU A 94 -2.87 3.38 2.21
CA LEU A 94 -3.12 4.59 2.98
C LEU A 94 -2.74 4.34 4.44
N LEU A 95 -1.94 5.21 5.04
CA LEU A 95 -1.87 5.24 6.51
C LEU A 95 -3.22 5.74 7.03
N ILE A 96 -3.68 5.15 8.12
CA ILE A 96 -4.97 5.50 8.74
C ILE A 96 -4.78 5.71 10.24
N ARG A 97 -5.75 6.36 10.88
CA ARG A 97 -5.82 6.42 12.34
C ARG A 97 -6.43 5.14 12.92
N PRO A 98 -6.22 4.86 14.22
CA PRO A 98 -6.85 3.71 14.90
C PRO A 98 -8.38 3.70 14.75
N ASP A 99 -9.00 4.88 14.78
CA ASP A 99 -10.45 5.10 14.71
C ASP A 99 -10.98 5.26 13.27
N THR A 100 -10.12 5.17 12.25
CA THR A 100 -10.57 5.23 10.85
C THR A 100 -11.45 4.02 10.55
N THR A 101 -12.61 4.28 9.95
CA THR A 101 -13.61 3.26 9.63
C THR A 101 -13.53 2.85 8.17
N LEU A 102 -14.11 1.68 7.86
CA LEU A 102 -14.29 1.25 6.48
C LEU A 102 -15.12 2.24 5.65
N ALA A 103 -16.07 2.96 6.26
CA ALA A 103 -16.89 3.95 5.57
C ALA A 103 -16.06 5.16 5.10
N ASP A 104 -15.09 5.61 5.89
CA ASP A 104 -14.20 6.71 5.52
C ASP A 104 -13.35 6.35 4.29
N VAL A 105 -12.77 5.16 4.29
CA VAL A 105 -11.95 4.68 3.16
C VAL A 105 -12.81 4.38 1.93
N ARG A 106 -14.04 3.90 2.11
CA ARG A 106 -15.01 3.75 1.02
C ARG A 106 -15.35 5.08 0.38
N ARG A 107 -15.59 6.12 1.18
CA ARG A 107 -15.83 7.48 0.68
C ARG A 107 -14.63 7.98 -0.15
N PHE A 108 -13.41 7.72 0.29
CA PHE A 108 -12.22 8.02 -0.51
C PHE A 108 -12.23 7.29 -1.87
N GLY A 109 -12.55 6.00 -1.89
CA GLY A 109 -12.69 5.22 -3.12
C GLY A 109 -13.78 5.76 -4.06
N GLU A 110 -14.92 6.16 -3.52
CA GLU A 110 -16.05 6.74 -4.28
C GLU A 110 -15.68 8.10 -4.89
N GLU A 111 -14.99 8.97 -4.16
CA GLU A 111 -14.49 10.24 -4.69
C GLU A 111 -13.40 10.02 -5.75
N CYS A 112 -12.55 9.01 -5.59
CA CYS A 112 -11.61 8.60 -6.62
C CYS A 112 -12.32 8.17 -7.92
N GLN A 113 -13.41 7.42 -7.79
CA GLN A 113 -14.23 7.01 -8.92
C GLN A 113 -14.87 8.20 -9.62
N LYS A 114 -15.47 9.13 -8.87
CA LYS A 114 -16.10 10.32 -9.45
C LYS A 114 -15.09 11.19 -10.19
N ARG A 115 -13.91 11.40 -9.61
CA ARG A 115 -12.93 12.36 -10.13
C ARG A 115 -12.07 11.80 -11.27
N TRP A 116 -11.63 10.56 -11.17
CA TRP A 116 -10.70 9.96 -12.14
C TRP A 116 -11.27 8.75 -12.89
N GLY A 117 -12.46 8.29 -12.52
CA GLY A 117 -13.08 7.12 -13.14
C GLY A 117 -12.34 5.81 -12.86
N ILE A 118 -11.59 5.74 -11.75
CA ILE A 118 -10.97 4.52 -11.22
C ILE A 118 -11.91 3.91 -10.18
N THR A 119 -12.25 2.63 -10.29
CA THR A 119 -13.32 2.04 -9.47
C THR A 119 -12.74 1.25 -8.32
N PRO A 120 -13.09 1.53 -7.04
CA PRO A 120 -12.64 0.70 -5.93
C PRO A 120 -13.31 -0.68 -6.01
N LEU A 121 -12.49 -1.73 -5.96
CA LEU A 121 -12.89 -3.13 -6.04
C LEU A 121 -12.97 -3.76 -4.66
N GLN A 122 -11.92 -3.54 -3.86
CA GLN A 122 -11.76 -4.15 -2.54
C GLN A 122 -11.05 -3.15 -1.63
N ILE A 123 -11.44 -3.13 -0.36
CA ILE A 123 -10.79 -2.34 0.69
C ILE A 123 -10.53 -3.27 1.87
N PHE A 124 -9.33 -3.20 2.44
CA PHE A 124 -8.93 -3.93 3.64
C PHE A 124 -8.25 -2.97 4.60
N LEU A 125 -8.75 -2.84 5.83
CA LEU A 125 -8.10 -2.12 6.92
C LEU A 125 -7.35 -3.14 7.76
N HIS A 126 -6.04 -2.96 7.86
CA HIS A 126 -5.16 -3.76 8.70
C HIS A 126 -4.89 -2.99 9.99
N LYS A 127 -5.42 -3.52 11.10
CA LYS A 127 -5.25 -3.03 12.47
C LYS A 127 -4.42 -3.98 13.34
N ASP A 128 -3.89 -5.02 12.72
CA ASP A 128 -3.07 -6.07 13.31
C ASP A 128 -1.59 -5.99 12.96
N GLU A 129 -1.18 -5.05 12.11
CA GLU A 129 0.22 -4.92 11.69
C GLU A 129 1.01 -3.87 12.47
N GLY A 130 2.33 -4.05 12.53
CA GLY A 130 3.23 -3.14 13.23
C GLY A 130 4.63 -3.69 13.42
N HIS A 131 5.33 -3.18 14.43
CA HIS A 131 6.65 -3.70 14.80
C HIS A 131 6.82 -3.81 16.31
N TRP A 132 7.50 -4.87 16.73
CA TRP A 132 7.86 -5.10 18.12
C TRP A 132 9.01 -4.19 18.53
N LEU A 133 8.90 -3.60 19.73
CA LEU A 133 9.95 -2.81 20.33
C LEU A 133 10.86 -3.69 21.19
N ASN A 134 12.15 -3.36 21.20
CA ASN A 134 13.17 -4.04 22.00
C ASN A 134 13.20 -3.55 23.46
N SER A 135 12.57 -2.40 23.74
CA SER A 135 12.52 -1.77 25.05
C SER A 135 11.15 -1.14 25.28
N GLN A 136 10.92 -0.64 26.49
CA GLN A 136 9.80 0.26 26.75
C GLN A 136 9.88 1.47 25.80
N PRO A 137 8.76 1.89 25.21
CA PRO A 137 8.71 3.09 24.38
C PRO A 137 9.00 4.35 25.21
N GLU A 138 9.39 5.42 24.52
CA GLU A 138 9.57 6.74 25.11
C GLU A 138 8.25 7.27 25.70
N ALA A 139 8.33 8.15 26.70
CA ALA A 139 7.14 8.68 27.40
C ALA A 139 6.17 9.44 26.47
N GLU A 140 6.67 9.98 25.37
CA GLU A 140 5.89 10.70 24.36
C GLU A 140 5.18 9.76 23.36
N ASP A 141 5.57 8.48 23.30
CA ASP A 141 4.90 7.50 22.43
C ASP A 141 3.56 7.10 23.07
N LYS A 142 2.48 7.59 22.45
CA LYS A 142 1.10 7.33 22.89
C LYS A 142 0.42 6.22 22.07
N GLU A 143 1.13 5.64 21.11
CA GLU A 143 0.57 4.67 20.16
C GLU A 143 0.99 3.24 20.50
N SER A 144 2.17 3.06 21.10
CA SER A 144 2.65 1.74 21.51
C SER A 144 1.90 1.19 22.72
N PHE A 145 1.61 -0.11 22.68
CA PHE A 145 0.93 -0.83 23.76
C PHE A 145 1.55 -2.21 23.97
N GLN A 146 1.22 -2.85 25.09
CA GLN A 146 1.71 -4.19 25.40
C GLN A 146 0.79 -5.26 24.82
N VAL A 147 1.41 -6.25 24.16
CA VAL A 147 0.77 -7.51 23.79
C VAL A 147 1.54 -8.62 24.51
N GLY A 148 0.91 -9.21 25.52
CA GLY A 148 1.61 -10.06 26.50
C GLY A 148 2.70 -9.26 27.22
N ASN A 149 3.96 -9.73 27.14
CA ASN A 149 5.09 -9.11 27.83
C ASN A 149 5.97 -8.23 26.92
N ARG A 150 5.55 -7.95 25.68
CA ARG A 150 6.32 -7.19 24.69
C ARG A 150 5.56 -5.94 24.27
N TRP A 151 6.30 -4.87 24.00
CA TRP A 151 5.77 -3.64 23.45
C TRP A 151 5.63 -3.74 21.94
N PHE A 152 4.48 -3.30 21.43
CA PHE A 152 4.13 -3.30 20.02
C PHE A 152 3.78 -1.89 19.58
N LYS A 153 4.34 -1.45 18.45
CA LYS A 153 3.99 -0.21 17.79
C LYS A 153 3.15 -0.51 16.56
N PRO A 154 1.84 -0.17 16.57
CA PRO A 154 0.97 -0.47 15.44
C PRO A 154 1.34 0.34 14.20
N ASN A 155 1.01 -0.21 13.05
CA ASN A 155 1.06 0.45 11.75
C ASN A 155 -0.31 0.29 11.09
N TYR A 156 -1.26 1.14 11.48
CA TYR A 156 -2.60 1.13 10.92
C TYR A 156 -2.57 1.59 9.46
N HIS A 157 -3.07 0.76 8.55
CA HIS A 157 -3.15 1.13 7.15
C HIS A 157 -4.31 0.44 6.42
N ALA A 158 -4.74 1.05 5.32
CA ALA A 158 -5.75 0.52 4.44
C ALA A 158 -5.16 0.21 3.06
N HIS A 159 -5.48 -0.98 2.55
CA HIS A 159 -5.28 -1.35 1.16
C HIS A 159 -6.55 -1.07 0.38
N VAL A 160 -6.44 -0.33 -0.72
CA VAL A 160 -7.54 -0.06 -1.65
C VAL A 160 -7.15 -0.57 -3.03
N VAL A 161 -7.83 -1.62 -3.47
CA VAL A 161 -7.64 -2.21 -4.80
C VAL A 161 -8.58 -1.51 -5.77
N PHE A 162 -8.04 -0.96 -6.85
CA PHE A 162 -8.77 -0.22 -7.87
C PHE A 162 -8.73 -0.94 -9.22
N ASP A 163 -9.85 -0.90 -9.93
CA ASP A 163 -9.89 -1.02 -11.38
C ASP A 163 -9.45 0.32 -12.00
N TRP A 164 -8.38 0.25 -12.77
CA TRP A 164 -7.74 1.39 -13.41
C TRP A 164 -8.13 1.55 -14.88
N MET A 165 -9.18 0.86 -15.34
CA MET A 165 -9.60 0.82 -16.73
C MET A 165 -10.83 1.69 -16.98
N ASN A 166 -10.86 2.34 -18.14
CA ASN A 166 -12.09 2.87 -18.72
C ASN A 166 -12.76 1.73 -19.51
N HIS A 167 -13.90 1.25 -19.01
CA HIS A 167 -14.65 0.13 -19.58
C HIS A 167 -15.40 0.46 -20.87
N GLU A 168 -15.63 1.74 -21.17
CA GLU A 168 -16.23 2.17 -22.44
C GLU A 168 -15.25 2.04 -23.59
N THR A 169 -13.98 2.40 -23.35
CA THR A 169 -12.93 2.51 -24.37
C THR A 169 -11.94 1.34 -24.36
N GLY A 170 -11.88 0.55 -23.29
CA GLY A 170 -10.89 -0.50 -23.07
C GLY A 170 -9.46 0.01 -22.88
N LYS A 171 -9.29 1.26 -22.45
CA LYS A 171 -7.99 1.88 -22.19
C LYS A 171 -7.83 2.20 -20.72
N SER A 172 -6.61 2.20 -20.21
CA SER A 172 -6.34 2.61 -18.83
C SER A 172 -6.64 4.10 -18.60
N ARG A 173 -7.11 4.43 -17.40
CA ARG A 173 -7.19 5.81 -16.91
C ARG A 173 -5.77 6.37 -16.78
N LYS A 174 -5.53 7.53 -17.40
CA LYS A 174 -4.24 8.22 -17.33
C LYS A 174 -4.33 9.28 -16.26
N LEU A 175 -3.58 9.10 -15.18
CA LEU A 175 -3.39 10.09 -14.13
C LEU A 175 -1.96 10.60 -14.23
N ASN A 176 -1.78 11.91 -14.12
CA ASN A 176 -0.47 12.56 -14.11
C ASN A 176 -0.01 12.84 -12.66
N ASP A 177 1.14 13.48 -12.49
CA ASP A 177 1.68 13.78 -11.16
C ASP A 177 0.80 14.74 -10.35
N GLU A 178 0.10 15.67 -11.01
CA GLU A 178 -0.86 16.59 -10.38
C GLU A 178 -2.10 15.84 -9.88
N ASP A 179 -2.62 14.89 -10.66
CA ASP A 179 -3.71 13.99 -10.24
C ASP A 179 -3.30 13.19 -9.01
N MET A 180 -2.09 12.62 -9.00
CA MET A 180 -1.58 11.84 -7.87
C MET A 180 -1.37 12.72 -6.64
N ALA A 181 -0.83 13.93 -6.79
CA ALA A 181 -0.67 14.89 -5.70
C ALA A 181 -2.03 15.31 -5.13
N THR A 182 -3.03 15.48 -5.98
CA THR A 182 -4.39 15.83 -5.58
C THR A 182 -5.10 14.66 -4.90
N MET A 183 -4.87 13.43 -5.33
CA MET A 183 -5.37 12.23 -4.68
C MET A 183 -4.82 12.08 -3.26
N GLN A 184 -3.55 12.42 -3.02
CA GLN A 184 -2.98 12.46 -1.68
C GLN A 184 -3.66 13.50 -0.79
N THR A 185 -3.95 14.69 -1.33
CA THR A 185 -4.69 15.74 -0.60
C THR A 185 -6.12 15.29 -0.29
N LEU A 186 -6.80 14.68 -1.26
CA LEU A 186 -8.14 14.12 -1.07
C LEU A 186 -8.15 13.05 0.03
N ALA A 187 -7.14 12.18 0.06
CA ALA A 187 -6.99 11.19 1.12
C ALA A 187 -6.80 11.84 2.49
N SER A 188 -5.91 12.84 2.61
CA SER A 188 -5.69 13.54 3.89
C SER A 188 -6.95 14.27 4.37
N ASP A 189 -7.70 14.90 3.45
CA ASP A 189 -8.92 15.65 3.78
C ASP A 189 -10.04 14.72 4.23
N ILE A 190 -10.27 13.61 3.51
CA ILE A 190 -11.32 12.63 3.86
C ILE A 190 -10.97 11.91 5.15
N LEU A 191 -9.71 11.50 5.30
CA LEU A 191 -9.27 10.78 6.48
C LEU A 191 -8.98 11.71 7.66
N LEU A 192 -9.07 13.03 7.51
CA LEU A 192 -8.76 14.03 8.55
C LEU A 192 -7.34 13.90 9.11
N MET A 193 -6.38 13.59 8.25
CA MET A 193 -4.97 13.41 8.61
C MET A 193 -4.11 14.53 8.02
N GLU A 194 -2.93 14.75 8.57
CA GLU A 194 -1.98 15.68 7.96
C GLU A 194 -1.42 15.10 6.66
N ARG A 195 -1.42 15.91 5.60
CA ARG A 195 -0.85 15.53 4.32
C ARG A 195 0.68 15.43 4.44
N GLY A 196 1.25 14.32 3.96
CA GLY A 196 2.70 14.17 3.88
C GLY A 196 3.38 15.28 3.07
N GLN A 197 4.62 15.59 3.45
CA GLN A 197 5.46 16.55 2.74
C GLN A 197 5.78 16.08 1.32
N THR A 198 5.96 17.03 0.40
CA THR A 198 6.22 16.71 -1.00
C THR A 198 7.61 16.11 -1.20
N LYS A 199 7.79 15.35 -2.29
CA LYS A 199 9.09 14.80 -2.68
C LYS A 199 10.14 15.90 -2.89
N ALA A 200 9.74 17.07 -3.41
CA ALA A 200 10.64 18.21 -3.59
C ALA A 200 11.22 18.74 -2.26
N VAL A 201 10.48 18.59 -1.15
CA VAL A 201 10.94 18.99 0.19
C VAL A 201 11.75 17.89 0.86
N THR A 202 11.30 16.64 0.77
CA THR A 202 11.89 15.53 1.52
C THR A 202 13.05 14.86 0.82
N GLY A 203 13.12 14.93 -0.52
CA GLY A 203 14.08 14.19 -1.34
C GLY A 203 13.92 12.67 -1.26
N LYS A 204 12.88 12.15 -0.59
CA LYS A 204 12.71 10.72 -0.34
C LYS A 204 12.24 10.01 -1.62
N GLU A 205 12.91 8.90 -1.92
CA GLU A 205 12.45 7.94 -2.91
C GLU A 205 11.61 6.85 -2.26
N HIS A 206 10.72 6.24 -3.03
CA HIS A 206 10.01 5.06 -2.57
C HIS A 206 11.00 3.89 -2.44
N LEU A 207 11.02 3.26 -1.27
CA LEU A 207 11.79 2.05 -1.02
C LEU A 207 10.84 0.86 -0.95
N GLU A 208 11.21 -0.22 -1.63
CA GLU A 208 10.54 -1.50 -1.44
C GLU A 208 10.71 -1.95 0.01
N ARG A 209 9.76 -2.74 0.51
CA ARG A 209 9.71 -3.17 1.92
C ARG A 209 11.05 -3.70 2.44
N ASN A 210 11.73 -4.55 1.68
CA ASN A 210 13.00 -5.15 2.12
C ASN A 210 14.12 -4.12 2.19
N ASP A 211 14.18 -3.19 1.24
CA ASP A 211 15.17 -2.10 1.25
C ASP A 211 14.92 -1.17 2.44
N PHE A 212 13.65 -0.84 2.70
CA PHE A 212 13.27 -0.07 3.88
C PHE A 212 13.67 -0.75 5.20
N ILE A 213 13.46 -2.06 5.33
CA ILE A 213 13.88 -2.82 6.53
C ILE A 213 15.39 -2.77 6.69
N ILE A 214 16.15 -2.97 5.61
CA ILE A 214 17.61 -2.93 5.63
C ILE A 214 18.11 -1.54 6.04
N GLU A 215 17.55 -0.49 5.48
CA GLU A 215 17.92 0.88 5.83
C GLU A 215 17.57 1.22 7.29
N LYS A 216 16.37 0.82 7.76
CA LYS A 216 15.97 1.03 9.15
C LYS A 216 16.92 0.31 10.13
N GLN A 217 17.27 -0.94 9.86
CA GLN A 217 18.22 -1.70 10.68
C GLN A 217 19.61 -1.06 10.70
N LYS A 218 20.11 -0.56 9.55
CA LYS A 218 21.39 0.16 9.49
C LYS A 218 21.37 1.43 10.33
N ALA A 219 20.29 2.23 10.23
CA ALA A 219 20.15 3.45 11.00
C ALA A 219 20.04 3.19 12.52
N GLU A 220 19.37 2.12 12.92
CA GLU A 220 19.26 1.71 14.33
C GLU A 220 20.62 1.25 14.88
N LEU A 221 21.38 0.46 14.12
CA LEU A 221 22.75 0.07 14.48
C LEU A 221 23.67 1.28 14.65
N GLN A 222 23.60 2.26 13.75
CA GLN A 222 24.37 3.51 13.86
C GLN A 222 24.03 4.29 15.12
N ARG A 223 22.74 4.42 15.46
CA ARG A 223 22.31 5.10 16.71
C ARG A 223 22.82 4.38 17.96
N ILE A 224 22.80 3.05 17.96
CA ILE A 224 23.33 2.25 19.09
C ILE A 224 24.84 2.49 19.23
N GLU A 225 25.59 2.48 18.13
CA GLU A 225 27.03 2.76 18.13
C GLU A 225 27.35 4.17 18.62
N GLU A 226 26.62 5.19 18.16
CA GLU A 226 26.77 6.58 18.60
C GLU A 226 26.45 6.74 20.08
N THR A 227 25.35 6.15 20.55
CA THR A 227 24.96 6.17 21.97
C THR A 227 26.00 5.48 22.84
N LYS A 228 26.55 4.35 22.36
CA LYS A 228 27.62 3.63 23.07
C LYS A 228 28.89 4.47 23.17
N ARG A 229 29.34 5.09 22.06
CA ARG A 229 30.49 6.01 22.07
C ARG A 229 30.29 7.19 23.02
N HIS A 230 29.10 7.78 23.01
CA HIS A 230 28.77 8.90 23.91
C HIS A 230 28.84 8.49 25.38
N LYS A 231 28.33 7.30 25.73
CA LYS A 231 28.43 6.75 27.10
C LYS A 231 29.86 6.42 27.48
N GLU A 232 30.66 5.85 26.59
CA GLU A 232 32.09 5.56 26.82
C GLU A 232 32.90 6.84 27.08
N GLN A 233 32.62 7.91 26.34
CA GLN A 233 33.24 9.23 26.57
C GLN A 233 32.84 9.85 27.91
N GLN A 234 31.57 9.72 28.33
CA GLN A 234 31.10 10.20 29.63
C GLN A 234 31.66 9.43 30.82
N VAL A 235 32.03 8.16 30.66
CA VAL A 235 32.66 7.34 31.73
C VAL A 235 34.19 7.59 31.81
N SER A 236 34.78 8.15 30.75
CA SER A 236 36.22 8.48 30.70
C SER A 236 36.59 9.88 31.23
N LEU A 237 35.59 10.65 31.69
CA LEU A 237 35.71 11.97 32.32
C LEU A 237 35.51 11.86 33.83
#